data_AF-A0A927WT65-F1
#
_entry.id   AF-A0A927WT65-F1
#
_cell.length_a   1.000
_cell.length_b   1.000
_cell.length_c   1.000
_cell.angle_alpha   90.00
_cell.angle_beta   90.00
_cell.angle_gamma   90.00
#
_symmetry.space_group_name_H-M   'P 1'
#
loop_
_entity.id
_entity.type
_entity.pdbx_description
1 polymer ?
#
loop_
_entity_poly.entity_id
_entity_poly.type
_entity_poly.pdbx_seq_one_letter_code
_entity_poly.pdbx_strand_id
1 'polypeptide(L)'
;MDAPRQRNKRDENAAIKAGNIPEEWQQEKQKNKLRQKDTDARWTKKGNELHYGYKNHVKADAESKLITGYTVTSANIHDSQVLAQLMDDEDYVFLPDNFL
;
A
#
# COMPACT_ATOMS: atom_id res chain seq x y z
N MET A 1 16.64 -2.92 -1.93
CA MET A 1 16.55 -4.03 -0.95
C MET A 1 15.11 -4.52 -1.03
N ASP A 2 14.89 -5.67 -1.64
CA ASP A 2 13.54 -6.20 -1.83
C ASP A 2 13.08 -6.92 -0.58
N ALA A 3 11.82 -6.71 -0.20
CA ALA A 3 11.23 -7.43 0.91
C ALA A 3 11.23 -8.95 0.62
N PRO A 4 11.50 -9.79 1.64
CA PRO A 4 11.48 -11.24 1.45
C PRO A 4 10.07 -11.71 1.05
N ARG A 5 9.99 -12.51 -0.02
CA ARG A 5 8.72 -13.08 -0.48
C ARG A 5 8.18 -14.08 0.55
N GLN A 6 7.12 -13.68 1.23
CA GLN A 6 6.44 -14.53 2.19
C GLN A 6 5.69 -15.68 1.50
N ARG A 7 5.94 -16.91 1.94
CA ARG A 7 5.15 -18.08 1.53
C ARG A 7 4.01 -18.29 2.51
N ASN A 8 2.79 -18.04 2.04
CA ASN A 8 1.54 -18.29 2.76
C ASN A 8 0.72 -19.32 1.97
N LYS A 9 -0.10 -20.11 2.67
CA LYS A 9 -1.13 -20.95 2.06
C LYS A 9 -2.19 -20.09 1.38
N ARG A 10 -2.99 -20.69 0.49
CA ARG A 10 -4.07 -19.98 -0.21
C ARG A 10 -5.11 -19.42 0.76
N ASP A 11 -5.53 -20.21 1.75
CA ASP A 11 -6.54 -19.80 2.73
C ASP A 11 -6.04 -18.67 3.64
N GLU A 12 -4.77 -18.74 4.05
CA GLU A 12 -4.10 -17.64 4.78
C GLU A 12 -4.14 -16.35 3.95
N ASN A 13 -3.80 -16.41 2.65
CA ASN A 13 -3.86 -15.24 1.76
C ASN A 13 -5.28 -14.70 1.56
N ALA A 14 -6.29 -15.58 1.51
CA ALA A 14 -7.68 -15.16 1.39
C ALA A 14 -8.14 -14.40 2.64
N ALA A 15 -7.81 -14.91 3.83
CA ALA A 15 -8.12 -14.23 5.10
C ALA A 15 -7.42 -12.86 5.18
N ILE A 16 -6.12 -12.78 4.87
CA ILE A 16 -5.35 -11.52 4.88
C ILE A 16 -5.96 -10.50 3.92
N LYS A 17 -6.36 -10.92 2.70
CA LYS A 17 -7.00 -10.04 1.73
C LYS A 17 -8.37 -9.52 2.19
N ALA A 18 -9.08 -10.29 3.01
CA ALA A 18 -10.34 -9.87 3.64
C ALA A 18 -10.12 -8.97 4.88
N GLY A 19 -8.88 -8.63 5.23
CA GLY A 19 -8.56 -7.85 6.43
C GLY A 19 -8.57 -8.67 7.73
N ASN A 20 -8.62 -10.00 7.63
CA ASN A 20 -8.65 -10.89 8.77
C ASN A 20 -7.29 -11.53 9.03
N ILE A 21 -7.00 -11.83 10.29
CA ILE A 21 -5.84 -12.61 10.69
C ILE A 21 -6.18 -14.10 10.57
N PRO A 22 -5.40 -14.92 9.85
CA PRO A 22 -5.64 -16.36 9.75
C PRO A 22 -5.70 -17.01 11.14
N GLU A 23 -6.74 -17.82 11.41
CA GLU A 23 -6.95 -18.46 12.72
C GLU A 23 -5.76 -19.31 13.17
N GLU A 24 -5.12 -20.04 12.22
CA GLU A 24 -3.92 -20.83 12.51
C GLU A 24 -2.80 -20.01 13.14
N TRP A 25 -2.69 -18.71 12.80
CA TRP A 25 -1.62 -17.84 13.28
C TRP A 25 -1.87 -17.34 14.70
N GLN A 26 -3.14 -17.33 15.13
CA GLN A 26 -3.54 -16.94 16.48
C GLN A 26 -3.18 -18.01 17.52
N GLN A 27 -2.88 -19.23 17.08
CA GLN A 27 -2.38 -20.30 17.96
C GLN A 27 -0.97 -19.96 18.46
N GLU A 28 -0.69 -20.25 19.75
CA GLU A 28 0.61 -19.94 20.38
C GLU A 28 1.79 -20.55 19.60
N LYS A 29 1.60 -21.73 18.99
CA LYS A 29 2.59 -22.41 18.15
C LYS A 29 3.03 -21.57 16.93
N GLN A 30 2.17 -20.69 16.42
CA GLN A 30 2.40 -19.90 15.21
C GLN A 30 2.53 -18.40 15.46
N LYS A 31 2.60 -17.96 16.72
CA LYS A 31 2.70 -16.55 17.13
C LYS A 31 3.86 -15.78 16.48
N ASN A 32 4.94 -16.48 16.13
CA ASN A 32 6.07 -15.89 15.40
C ASN A 32 5.66 -15.37 14.02
N LYS A 33 4.68 -15.99 13.34
CA LYS A 33 4.16 -15.51 12.07
C LYS A 33 3.49 -14.14 12.23
N LEU A 34 2.66 -13.95 13.26
CA LEU A 34 2.01 -12.67 13.54
C LEU A 34 3.02 -11.55 13.75
N ARG A 35 4.15 -11.85 14.40
CA ARG A 35 5.20 -10.86 14.66
C ARG A 35 6.05 -10.52 13.44
N GLN A 36 6.20 -11.47 12.51
CA GLN A 36 7.08 -11.32 11.35
C GLN A 36 6.36 -10.87 10.08
N LYS A 37 5.03 -11.05 10.01
CA LYS A 37 4.26 -10.82 8.80
C LYS A 37 3.36 -9.61 8.99
N ASP A 38 3.60 -8.59 8.19
CA ASP A 38 2.70 -7.46 8.03
C ASP A 38 1.49 -7.90 7.20
N THR A 39 0.29 -7.90 7.81
CA THR A 39 -0.97 -8.29 7.16
C THR A 39 -1.67 -7.16 6.42
N ASP A 40 -1.15 -5.94 6.49
CA ASP A 40 -1.76 -4.74 5.89
C ASP A 40 -0.99 -4.31 4.63
N ALA A 41 0.32 -4.55 4.58
CA ALA A 41 1.15 -4.37 3.39
C ALA A 41 0.73 -5.27 2.21
N ARG A 42 0.91 -4.78 0.98
CA ARG A 42 0.56 -5.54 -0.25
C ARG A 42 1.68 -5.47 -1.29
N TRP A 43 1.68 -6.45 -2.19
CA TRP A 43 2.58 -6.49 -3.33
C TRP A 43 2.04 -5.60 -4.47
N THR A 44 2.94 -4.87 -5.12
CA THR A 44 2.68 -4.14 -6.36
C THR A 44 3.78 -4.43 -7.37
N LYS A 45 3.47 -4.22 -8.66
CA LYS A 45 4.43 -4.37 -9.76
C LYS A 45 4.65 -3.01 -10.40
N LYS A 46 5.90 -2.54 -10.45
CA LYS A 46 6.31 -1.33 -11.16
C LYS A 46 7.32 -1.72 -12.24
N GLY A 47 6.95 -1.55 -13.51
CA GLY A 47 7.75 -2.07 -14.63
C GLY A 47 7.92 -3.59 -14.51
N ASN A 48 9.17 -4.06 -14.37
CA ASN A 48 9.49 -5.48 -14.20
C ASN A 48 9.85 -5.88 -12.75
N GLU A 49 9.72 -4.96 -11.80
CA GLU A 49 10.08 -5.15 -10.40
C GLU A 49 8.84 -5.29 -9.51
N LEU A 50 8.99 -6.04 -8.42
CA LEU A 50 7.94 -6.31 -7.44
C LEU A 50 8.32 -5.68 -6.11
N HIS A 51 7.44 -4.83 -5.59
CA HIS A 51 7.63 -4.16 -4.31
C HIS A 51 6.55 -4.60 -3.32
N TYR A 52 6.94 -4.79 -2.06
CA TYR A 52 6.01 -5.09 -0.96
C TYR A 52 6.06 -3.98 0.06
N GLY A 53 4.89 -3.53 0.50
CA GLY A 53 4.80 -2.56 1.57
C GLY A 53 3.63 -1.61 1.37
N TYR A 54 3.92 -0.35 1.63
CA TYR A 54 3.04 0.79 1.52
C TYR A 54 3.57 1.75 0.45
N LYS A 55 2.71 2.65 -0.01
CA LYS A 55 3.14 3.81 -0.78
C LYS A 55 2.47 5.06 -0.26
N ASN A 56 3.13 6.18 -0.47
CA ASN A 56 2.62 7.49 -0.12
C ASN A 56 2.16 8.21 -1.40
N HIS A 57 0.91 8.65 -1.41
CA HIS A 57 0.33 9.54 -2.39
C HIS A 57 0.56 10.97 -1.91
N VAL A 58 1.25 11.80 -2.69
CA VAL A 58 1.67 13.15 -2.25
C VAL A 58 1.12 14.20 -3.20
N LYS A 59 0.59 15.28 -2.63
CA LYS A 59 0.24 16.51 -3.33
C LYS A 59 1.30 17.55 -3.02
N ALA A 60 1.84 18.13 -4.08
CA ALA A 60 2.78 19.22 -3.99
C ALA A 60 2.22 20.42 -4.75
N ASP A 61 2.40 21.60 -4.17
CA ASP A 61 2.06 22.85 -4.83
C ASP A 61 3.02 23.10 -6.01
N ALA A 62 2.44 23.52 -7.14
CA ALA A 62 3.17 23.62 -8.40
C ALA A 62 4.16 24.79 -8.40
N GLU A 63 3.88 25.88 -7.68
CA GLU A 63 4.72 27.08 -7.64
C GLU A 63 5.79 26.97 -6.56
N SER A 64 5.38 26.77 -5.30
CA SER A 64 6.25 26.74 -4.13
C SER A 64 7.03 25.42 -3.97
N LYS A 65 6.62 24.36 -4.66
CA LYS A 65 7.16 22.99 -4.54
C LYS A 65 7.01 22.39 -3.13
N LEU A 66 6.13 22.95 -2.31
CA LEU A 66 5.85 22.46 -0.97
C LEU A 66 4.85 21.30 -1.02
N ILE A 67 5.02 20.31 -0.13
CA ILE A 67 4.03 19.26 0.08
C ILE A 67 2.86 19.86 0.86
N THR A 68 1.67 19.83 0.28
CA THR A 68 0.45 20.38 0.88
C THR A 68 -0.51 19.29 1.38
N GLY A 69 -0.37 18.05 0.88
CA GLY A 69 -1.17 16.92 1.32
C GLY A 69 -0.48 15.59 1.06
N TYR A 70 -0.85 14.58 1.84
CA TYR A 70 -0.37 13.22 1.60
C TYR A 70 -1.36 12.17 2.11
N THR A 71 -1.30 10.96 1.58
CA THR A 71 -2.08 9.80 2.04
C THR A 71 -1.28 8.53 1.87
N VAL A 72 -1.24 7.69 2.90
CA VAL A 72 -0.49 6.42 2.86
C VAL A 72 -1.47 5.26 2.69
N THR A 73 -1.20 4.38 1.73
CA THR A 73 -1.97 3.15 1.52
C THR A 73 -1.03 1.95 1.34
N SER A 74 -1.61 0.74 1.29
CA SER A 74 -0.87 -0.42 0.81
C SER A 74 -0.38 -0.19 -0.63
N ALA A 75 0.77 -0.78 -0.99
CA ALA A 75 1.46 -0.45 -2.24
C ALA A 75 0.68 -0.78 -3.53
N ASN A 76 -0.35 -1.62 -3.45
CA ASN A 76 -1.15 -2.09 -4.59
C ASN A 76 -2.29 -1.14 -4.99
N ILE A 77 -2.62 -0.14 -4.17
CA ILE A 77 -3.70 0.81 -4.49
C ILE A 77 -3.24 1.70 -5.64
N HIS A 78 -4.10 2.04 -6.60
CA HIS A 78 -3.72 2.93 -7.70
C HIS A 78 -3.96 4.40 -7.32
N ASP A 79 -3.14 5.32 -7.82
CA ASP A 79 -3.21 6.76 -7.45
C ASP A 79 -4.57 7.40 -7.78
N SER A 80 -5.22 6.95 -8.86
CA SER A 80 -6.57 7.38 -9.23
C SER A 80 -7.65 7.06 -8.19
N GLN A 81 -7.43 6.07 -7.32
CA GLN A 81 -8.41 5.70 -6.28
C GLN A 81 -8.32 6.60 -5.05
N VAL A 82 -7.18 7.29 -4.88
CA VAL A 82 -6.89 8.12 -3.70
C VAL A 82 -6.96 9.61 -4.04
N LEU A 83 -7.06 9.95 -5.33
CA LEU A 83 -7.11 11.33 -5.81
C LEU A 83 -8.15 12.19 -5.09
N ALA A 84 -9.37 11.66 -4.89
CA ALA A 84 -10.44 12.40 -4.21
C ALA A 84 -10.14 12.71 -2.73
N GLN A 85 -9.26 11.94 -2.07
CA GLN A 85 -8.86 12.18 -0.67
C GLN A 85 -7.77 13.25 -0.57
N LEU A 86 -7.13 13.56 -1.70
CA LEU A 86 -5.97 14.43 -1.79
C LEU A 86 -6.31 15.79 -2.43
N MET A 87 -7.48 15.91 -3.05
CA MET A 87 -7.96 17.13 -3.69
C MET A 87 -8.87 17.94 -2.78
N ASP A 88 -8.73 19.25 -2.88
CA ASP A 88 -9.48 20.25 -2.14
C ASP A 88 -10.31 21.09 -3.13
N ASP A 89 -11.37 21.77 -2.68
CA ASP A 89 -12.23 22.58 -3.55
C ASP A 89 -11.50 23.75 -4.24
N GLU A 90 -10.30 24.09 -3.77
CA GLU A 90 -9.44 25.15 -4.33
C GLU A 90 -8.48 24.63 -5.42
N ASP A 91 -8.41 23.31 -5.66
CA ASP A 91 -7.55 22.72 -6.68
C ASP A 91 -8.24 22.72 -8.06
N TYR A 92 -7.86 23.67 -8.92
CA TYR A 92 -8.43 23.79 -10.27
C TYR A 92 -7.60 23.11 -11.38
N VAL A 93 -6.33 22.81 -11.11
CA VAL A 93 -5.40 22.22 -12.09
C VAL A 93 -4.67 21.05 -11.45
N PHE A 94 -4.88 19.86 -12.00
CA PHE A 94 -4.18 18.65 -11.59
C PHE A 94 -3.17 18.23 -12.67
N LEU A 95 -1.91 18.09 -12.28
CA LEU A 95 -0.85 17.57 -13.13
C LEU A 95 -0.50 16.16 -12.65
N PRO A 96 -1.08 15.10 -13.22
CA PRO A 96 -0.70 13.75 -12.87
C PRO A 96 0.75 13.48 -13.26
N ASP A 97 1.46 12.74 -12.42
CA ASP A 97 2.71 12.11 -12.83
C ASP A 97 2.40 11.09 -13.92
N ASN A 98 2.73 11.45 -15.16
CA ASN A 98 2.52 10.62 -16.34
C ASN A 98 3.57 9.49 -16.37
N PHE A 99 3.40 8.48 -15.50
CA PHE A 99 4.17 7.23 -15.55
C PHE A 99 3.26 6.10 -16.02
N LEU A 100 3.30 5.85 -17.34
CA LEU A 100 3.00 4.55 -17.95
C LEU A 100 4.11 3.54 -17.63
#